data_AF-A0A1C9I328-F1
#
_entry.id   AF-A0A1C9I328-F1
#
_cell.length_a   1.000
_cell.length_b   1.000
_cell.length_c   1.000
_cell.angle_alpha   90.00
_cell.angle_beta   90.00
_cell.angle_gamma   90.00
#
_symmetry.space_group_name_H-M   'P 1'
#
loop_
_entity.id
_entity.type
_entity.pdbx_description
1 polymer ?
#
loop_
_entity_poly.entity_id
_entity_poly.type
_entity_poly.pdbx_seq_one_letter_code
_entity_poly.pdbx_strand_id
1 'polypeptide(L)'
;MFRISAQRLEQFQQKCTAVLRPELRENKEIEHFRGAKKNGNTLVAAAMLSVAFATGAMAHHGWSWAEADQIELAGTIEKISMGGPHPTLNVATANDGVWLVELGNPRQTERSGFVEGVAKPGDQVVALGNRSQDPKEKRMKAVRLTIGEKRYDIYPDRIKTN
;
A
#
# COMPACT_ATOMS: atom_id res chain seq x y z
N MET A 1 15.54 -37.73 -5.03
CA MET A 1 14.47 -38.55 -5.63
C MET A 1 13.22 -38.39 -4.77
N PHE A 2 12.32 -37.46 -5.12
CA PHE A 2 11.07 -37.23 -4.38
C PHE A 2 9.90 -37.65 -5.30
N ARG A 3 9.24 -38.76 -4.98
CA ARG A 3 8.01 -39.19 -5.65
C ARG A 3 6.83 -38.55 -4.92
N ILE A 4 6.25 -37.49 -5.50
CA ILE A 4 4.96 -36.97 -5.06
C ILE A 4 3.88 -37.88 -5.67
N SER A 5 3.07 -38.49 -4.82
CA SER A 5 2.01 -39.43 -5.19
C SER A 5 0.93 -38.76 -6.05
N ALA A 6 0.56 -39.41 -7.16
CA ALA A 6 -0.47 -38.98 -8.10
C ALA A 6 -1.87 -38.83 -7.47
N GLN A 7 -2.10 -39.39 -6.26
CA GLN A 7 -3.37 -39.30 -5.56
C GLN A 7 -3.71 -37.87 -5.05
N ARG A 8 -2.72 -36.97 -4.91
CA ARG A 8 -2.95 -35.61 -4.41
C ARG A 8 -3.47 -34.64 -5.47
N LEU A 9 -3.29 -34.93 -6.76
CA LEU A 9 -3.75 -34.05 -7.85
C LEU A 9 -5.24 -34.22 -8.16
N GLU A 10 -5.74 -35.46 -8.15
CA GLU A 10 -7.15 -35.80 -8.43
C GLU A 10 -8.11 -35.18 -7.39
N GLN A 11 -7.70 -35.18 -6.12
CA GLN A 11 -8.52 -34.65 -5.03
C GLN A 11 -8.67 -33.11 -5.09
N PHE A 12 -7.76 -32.42 -5.78
CA PHE A 12 -7.83 -30.98 -6.02
C PHE A 12 -8.72 -30.64 -7.22
N GLN A 13 -8.69 -31.45 -8.29
CA GLN A 13 -9.58 -31.33 -9.46
C GLN A 13 -11.06 -31.59 -9.10
N GLN A 14 -11.35 -32.54 -8.21
CA GLN A 14 -12.72 -32.79 -7.73
C GLN A 14 -13.32 -31.59 -6.96
N LYS A 15 -12.50 -30.84 -6.22
CA LYS A 15 -12.97 -29.66 -5.45
C LYS A 15 -13.20 -28.42 -6.31
N CYS A 16 -12.51 -28.26 -7.44
CA CYS A 16 -12.72 -27.13 -8.33
C CYS A 16 -13.98 -27.27 -9.20
N THR A 17 -14.43 -28.50 -9.48
CA THR A 17 -15.59 -28.76 -10.36
C THR A 17 -16.94 -28.61 -9.63
N ALA A 18 -16.95 -28.62 -8.29
CA ALA A 18 -18.17 -28.51 -7.48
C ALA A 18 -18.64 -27.06 -7.18
N VAL A 19 -17.88 -26.04 -7.60
CA VAL A 19 -18.18 -24.61 -7.32
C VAL A 19 -18.69 -23.85 -8.55
N LEU A 20 -18.65 -24.46 -9.74
CA LEU A 20 -19.19 -23.88 -10.98
C LEU A 20 -20.46 -24.63 -11.41
N ARG A 21 -21.57 -24.30 -10.73
CA ARG A 21 -22.93 -24.65 -11.16
C ARG A 21 -23.56 -23.43 -11.83
N PRO A 22 -23.69 -23.38 -13.16
CA PRO A 22 -24.75 -22.59 -13.77
C PRO A 22 -25.98 -23.49 -13.90
N GLU A 23 -27.00 -23.17 -13.12
CA GLU A 23 -28.35 -23.71 -13.21
C GLU A 23 -28.89 -23.42 -14.63
N LEU A 24 -28.83 -24.40 -15.53
CA LEU A 24 -29.44 -24.33 -16.85
C LEU A 24 -30.94 -24.56 -16.70
N ARG A 25 -31.67 -23.45 -16.63
CA ARG A 25 -33.13 -23.36 -16.73
C ARG A 25 -33.58 -23.97 -18.06
N GLU A 26 -34.23 -25.13 -17.98
CA GLU A 26 -35.08 -25.66 -19.05
C GLU A 26 -36.18 -24.63 -19.36
N ASN A 27 -36.27 -24.19 -20.61
CA ASN A 27 -37.45 -23.53 -21.16
C ASN A 27 -37.51 -23.87 -22.65
N LYS A 28 -38.19 -24.97 -22.98
CA LYS A 28 -38.61 -25.29 -24.33
C LYS A 28 -40.06 -25.76 -24.29
N GLU A 29 -40.98 -24.82 -24.44
CA GLU A 29 -42.16 -25.06 -25.26
C GLU A 29 -42.43 -23.83 -26.11
N ILE A 30 -42.41 -24.09 -27.41
CA ILE A 30 -42.78 -23.18 -28.49
C ILE A 30 -44.28 -23.32 -28.61
N GLU A 31 -45.04 -22.31 -28.18
CA GLU A 31 -46.46 -22.23 -28.51
C GLU A 31 -46.76 -20.90 -29.19
N HIS A 32 -47.10 -21.02 -30.47
CA HIS A 32 -48.13 -20.28 -31.17
C HIS A 32 -48.07 -18.74 -31.16
N PHE A 33 -47.35 -18.19 -32.14
CA PHE A 33 -47.53 -16.81 -32.60
C PHE A 33 -48.94 -16.65 -33.20
N ARG A 34 -49.90 -16.20 -32.38
CA ARG A 34 -51.20 -15.71 -32.83
C ARG A 34 -51.22 -14.20 -32.70
N GLY A 35 -51.26 -13.51 -33.85
CA GLY A 35 -51.22 -12.05 -33.92
C GLY A 35 -52.49 -11.37 -33.42
N ALA A 36 -52.31 -10.18 -32.83
CA ALA A 36 -53.24 -9.05 -32.61
C ALA A 36 -52.72 -8.32 -31.34
N LYS A 37 -52.57 -7.00 -31.22
CA LYS A 37 -53.20 -5.82 -31.83
C LYS A 37 -52.32 -4.61 -31.46
N LYS A 38 -52.18 -3.63 -32.36
CA LYS A 38 -51.44 -2.38 -32.15
C LYS A 38 -52.25 -1.39 -31.31
N ASN A 39 -51.66 -0.83 -30.26
CA ASN A 39 -52.08 0.45 -29.69
C ASN A 39 -51.09 0.97 -28.61
N GLY A 40 -50.42 2.07 -28.96
CA GLY A 40 -50.35 3.30 -28.16
C GLY A 40 -49.77 3.26 -26.74
N ASN A 41 -48.58 3.84 -26.61
CA ASN A 41 -48.16 4.72 -25.53
C ASN A 41 -48.00 4.10 -24.12
N THR A 42 -46.78 3.72 -23.75
CA THR A 42 -46.37 3.60 -22.33
C THR A 42 -44.90 4.00 -22.18
N LEU A 43 -44.71 5.15 -21.52
CA LEU A 43 -43.45 5.63 -20.96
C LEU A 43 -42.99 4.74 -19.80
N VAL A 44 -41.74 4.94 -19.37
CA VAL A 44 -41.14 4.66 -18.05
C VAL A 44 -40.00 3.62 -18.06
N ALA A 45 -38.79 4.18 -18.19
CA ALA A 45 -37.64 4.04 -17.30
C ALA A 45 -37.24 2.66 -16.73
N ALA A 46 -36.04 2.19 -17.12
CA ALA A 46 -35.06 1.60 -16.21
C ALA A 46 -33.68 1.47 -16.88
N ALA A 47 -33.09 2.59 -17.32
CA ALA A 47 -31.66 2.64 -17.58
C ALA A 47 -30.96 3.07 -16.28
N MET A 48 -30.87 2.17 -15.30
CA MET A 48 -29.98 2.38 -14.15
C MET A 48 -28.55 2.17 -14.63
N LEU A 49 -27.93 3.27 -15.04
CA LEU A 49 -26.52 3.39 -15.37
C LEU A 49 -25.71 3.09 -14.09
N SER A 50 -25.12 1.90 -14.03
CA SER A 50 -24.20 1.46 -12.98
C SER A 50 -22.90 2.27 -13.06
N VAL A 51 -22.89 3.51 -12.55
CA VAL A 51 -21.63 4.24 -12.34
C VAL A 51 -21.01 3.72 -11.05
N ALA A 52 -20.30 2.59 -11.17
CA ALA A 52 -19.35 2.18 -10.16
C ALA A 52 -18.18 3.17 -10.20
N PHE A 53 -18.28 4.23 -9.39
CA PHE A 53 -17.11 5.01 -9.02
C PHE A 53 -16.19 4.09 -8.21
N ALA A 54 -15.26 3.43 -8.89
CA ALA A 54 -14.08 2.90 -8.26
C ALA A 54 -13.23 4.09 -7.83
N THR A 55 -13.61 4.74 -6.72
CA THR A 55 -12.70 5.63 -6.03
C THR A 55 -11.55 4.75 -5.58
N GLY A 56 -10.41 4.89 -6.25
CA GLY A 56 -9.17 4.26 -5.80
C GLY A 56 -8.95 4.70 -4.37
N ALA A 57 -9.11 3.78 -3.41
CA ALA A 57 -8.58 3.97 -2.09
C ALA A 57 -7.07 4.09 -2.26
N MET A 58 -6.57 5.31 -2.38
CA MET A 58 -5.14 5.58 -2.33
C MET A 58 -4.73 5.09 -0.95
N ALA A 59 -4.10 3.91 -0.89
CA ALA A 59 -3.72 3.25 0.35
C ALA A 59 -2.62 4.07 1.04
N HIS A 60 -3.00 5.19 1.64
CA HIS A 60 -2.16 6.12 2.37
C HIS A 60 -2.13 5.78 3.87
N HIS A 61 -2.47 4.53 4.23
CA HIS A 61 -2.49 4.10 5.62
C HIS A 61 -1.13 4.29 6.31
N GLY A 62 -0.03 4.20 5.56
CA GLY A 62 1.32 4.44 6.10
C GLY A 62 1.63 5.90 6.47
N TRP A 63 0.74 6.85 6.16
CA TRP A 63 0.97 8.30 6.32
C TRP A 63 -0.15 9.01 7.10
N SER A 64 -1.25 8.35 7.45
CA SER A 64 -2.41 9.01 8.08
C SER A 64 -2.13 9.65 9.44
N TRP A 65 -1.06 9.21 10.10
CA TRP A 65 -0.61 9.73 11.40
C TRP A 65 0.36 10.90 11.28
N ALA A 66 0.88 11.17 10.07
CA ALA A 66 1.88 12.20 9.84
C ALA A 66 1.23 13.50 9.35
N GLU A 67 1.86 14.63 9.67
CA GLU A 67 1.47 15.93 9.15
C GLU A 67 1.74 16.02 7.64
N ALA A 68 1.05 16.94 6.94
CA ALA A 68 1.23 17.12 5.50
C ALA A 68 2.55 17.84 5.15
N ASP A 69 3.06 18.65 6.08
CA ASP A 69 4.28 19.44 5.89
C ASP A 69 5.53 18.66 6.25
N GLN A 70 6.59 18.94 5.49
CA GLN A 70 7.89 18.31 5.67
C GLN A 70 8.79 19.20 6.49
N ILE A 71 9.52 18.59 7.41
CA ILE A 71 10.57 19.21 8.21
C ILE A 71 11.89 18.50 7.95
N GLU A 72 12.99 19.22 8.18
CA GLU A 72 14.31 18.64 8.29
C GLU A 72 14.67 18.42 9.76
N LEU A 73 15.08 17.20 10.08
CA LEU A 73 15.54 16.79 11.39
C LEU A 73 17.02 16.42 11.29
N ALA A 74 17.88 17.25 11.88
CA ALA A 74 19.31 16.99 11.96
C ALA A 74 19.70 16.43 13.34
N GLY A 75 20.59 15.44 13.36
CA GLY A 75 21.09 14.89 14.61
C GLY A 75 22.06 13.73 14.43
N THR A 76 22.35 13.07 15.56
CA THR A 76 23.24 11.91 15.62
C THR A 76 22.43 10.63 15.71
N ILE A 77 22.78 9.60 14.94
CA ILE A 77 22.14 8.29 15.04
C ILE A 77 22.54 7.63 16.39
N GLU A 78 21.58 7.27 17.22
CA GLU A 78 21.81 6.46 18.43
C GLU A 78 21.60 4.97 18.17
N LYS A 79 20.60 4.63 17.35
CA LYS A 79 20.23 3.24 17.06
C LYS A 79 19.69 3.11 15.64
N ILE A 80 20.00 1.98 15.03
CA ILE A 80 19.47 1.56 13.72
C ILE A 80 18.74 0.23 13.92
N SER A 81 17.57 0.08 13.33
CA SER A 81 16.87 -1.20 13.20
C SER A 81 16.45 -1.40 11.75
N MET A 82 17.02 -2.40 11.09
CA MET A 82 16.65 -2.75 9.70
C MET A 82 15.53 -3.81 9.60
N GLY A 83 15.07 -4.33 10.74
CA GLY A 83 13.98 -5.31 10.80
C GLY A 83 12.59 -4.69 10.89
N GLY A 84 11.57 -5.54 11.01
CA GLY A 84 10.17 -5.12 11.16
C GLY A 84 9.51 -4.67 9.85
N PRO A 85 8.28 -4.14 9.92
CA PRO A 85 7.55 -3.68 8.72
C PRO A 85 8.16 -2.41 8.10
N HIS A 86 8.90 -1.64 8.90
CA HIS A 86 9.63 -0.43 8.51
C HIS A 86 10.95 -0.36 9.28
N PRO A 87 12.10 -0.22 8.59
CA PRO A 87 13.34 0.16 9.25
C PRO A 87 13.20 1.50 9.98
N THR A 88 13.96 1.67 11.07
CA THR A 88 13.92 2.87 11.90
C THR A 88 15.30 3.33 12.33
N LEU A 89 15.43 4.63 12.61
CA LEU A 89 16.55 5.24 13.29
C LEU A 89 16.05 5.94 14.56
N ASN A 90 16.79 5.80 15.66
CA ASN A 90 16.68 6.76 16.77
C ASN A 90 17.72 7.85 16.53
N VAL A 91 17.28 9.11 16.43
CA VAL A 91 18.13 10.26 16.13
C VAL A 91 18.10 11.24 17.30
N ALA A 92 19.24 11.42 17.95
CA ALA A 92 19.43 12.44 18.97
C ALA A 92 19.65 13.80 18.32
N THR A 93 18.70 14.70 18.51
CA THR A 93 18.83 16.11 18.12
C THR A 93 19.62 16.88 19.18
N ALA A 94 20.17 18.04 18.81
CA ALA A 94 20.93 18.87 19.73
C ALA A 94 20.12 19.37 20.94
N ASN A 95 18.85 19.75 20.71
CA ASN A 95 18.04 20.48 21.69
C ASN A 95 16.64 19.91 21.91
N ASP A 96 16.25 18.87 21.18
CA ASP A 96 14.89 18.32 21.21
C ASP A 96 14.88 16.79 21.42
N GLY A 97 15.88 16.29 22.15
CA GLY A 97 15.97 14.88 22.54
C GLY A 97 16.01 13.90 21.36
N VAL A 98 15.58 12.67 21.62
CA VAL A 98 15.66 11.56 20.68
C VAL A 98 14.34 11.39 19.92
N TRP A 99 14.45 11.31 18.60
CA TRP A 99 13.34 11.12 17.67
C TRP A 99 13.37 9.72 17.05
N LEU A 100 12.21 9.08 16.93
CA LEU A 100 12.03 7.89 16.12
C LEU A 100 11.79 8.30 14.66
N VAL A 101 12.78 8.08 13.82
CA VAL A 101 12.69 8.29 12.38
C VAL A 101 12.33 6.97 11.72
N GLU A 102 11.10 6.85 11.25
CA GLU A 102 10.61 5.69 10.51
C GLU A 102 10.90 5.85 9.02
N LEU A 103 11.47 4.81 8.41
CA LEU A 103 11.81 4.79 6.99
C LEU A 103 10.68 4.16 6.16
N GLY A 104 10.97 3.82 4.91
CA GLY A 104 10.05 3.11 4.03
C GLY A 104 9.81 1.66 4.47
N ASN A 105 9.13 0.85 3.65
CA ASN A 105 9.21 -0.60 3.85
C ASN A 105 10.65 -1.09 3.51
N PRO A 106 11.07 -2.29 3.96
CA PRO A 106 12.44 -2.76 3.76
C PRO A 106 12.91 -2.68 2.30
N ARG A 107 12.07 -3.05 1.34
CA ARG A 107 12.41 -3.00 -0.10
C ARG A 107 12.60 -1.57 -0.62
N GLN A 108 11.79 -0.62 -0.17
CA GLN A 108 11.91 0.80 -0.55
C GLN A 108 13.20 1.39 0.01
N THR A 109 13.48 1.11 1.29
CA THR A 109 14.70 1.56 1.98
C THR A 109 15.95 0.97 1.34
N GLU A 110 15.94 -0.32 0.98
CA GLU A 110 17.04 -0.96 0.27
C GLU A 110 17.25 -0.34 -1.13
N ARG A 111 16.15 -0.09 -1.88
CA ARG A 111 16.20 0.53 -3.21
C ARG A 111 16.76 1.95 -3.21
N SER A 112 16.61 2.71 -2.12
CA SER A 112 17.25 4.02 -1.99
C SER A 112 18.77 3.92 -1.77
N GLY A 113 19.28 2.70 -1.54
CA GLY A 113 20.67 2.41 -1.24
C GLY A 113 21.02 2.50 0.25
N PHE A 114 20.02 2.72 1.12
CA PHE A 114 20.22 2.69 2.57
C PHE A 114 20.10 1.23 3.06
N VAL A 115 21.24 0.55 3.11
CA VAL A 115 21.36 -0.85 3.54
C VAL A 115 22.20 -0.97 4.80
N GLU A 116 22.23 -2.16 5.41
CA GLU A 116 23.05 -2.42 6.58
C GLU A 116 24.54 -2.07 6.32
N GLY A 117 25.18 -1.45 7.32
CA GLY A 117 26.58 -1.02 7.23
C GLY A 117 26.82 0.33 6.57
N VAL A 118 25.83 0.92 5.89
CA VAL A 118 25.93 2.26 5.29
C VAL A 118 26.04 3.36 6.35
N ALA A 119 25.41 3.13 7.51
CA ALA A 119 25.44 4.02 8.65
C ALA A 119 25.58 3.21 9.94
N LYS A 120 26.06 3.87 10.99
CA LYS A 120 26.20 3.30 12.33
C LYS A 120 25.82 4.33 13.40
N PRO A 121 25.55 3.90 14.65
CA PRO A 121 25.47 4.82 15.76
C PRO A 121 26.68 5.76 15.85
N GLY A 122 26.42 7.05 16.10
CA GLY A 122 27.42 8.12 16.10
C GLY A 122 27.53 8.89 14.79
N ASP A 123 27.01 8.38 13.68
CA ASP A 123 27.01 9.12 12.41
C ASP A 123 26.02 10.29 12.46
N GLN A 124 26.39 11.40 11.82
CA GLN A 124 25.50 12.54 11.60
C GLN A 124 24.52 12.23 10.46
N VAL A 125 23.25 12.59 10.67
CA VAL A 125 22.18 12.39 9.68
C VAL A 125 21.27 13.62 9.63
N VAL A 126 20.81 13.93 8.42
CA VAL A 126 19.68 14.83 8.19
C VAL A 126 18.55 14.03 7.58
N ALA A 127 17.42 13.96 8.26
CA ALA A 127 16.20 13.31 7.78
C ALA A 127 15.20 14.37 7.32
N LEU A 128 14.81 14.32 6.05
CA LEU A 128 13.67 15.08 5.52
C LEU A 128 12.43 14.20 5.59
N GLY A 129 11.32 14.73 6.11
CA GLY A 129 10.08 13.98 6.17
C GLY A 129 8.98 14.64 6.97
N ASN A 130 7.93 13.88 7.26
CA ASN A 130 6.71 14.38 7.89
C ASN A 130 6.64 13.93 9.34
N ARG A 131 6.47 14.86 10.28
CA ARG A 131 6.36 14.54 11.72
C ARG A 131 5.00 13.96 12.10
N SER A 132 4.88 13.38 13.29
CA SER A 132 3.59 12.97 13.86
C SER A 132 2.64 14.15 14.03
N GLN A 133 1.34 13.91 13.83
CA GLN A 133 0.27 14.88 14.13
C GLN A 133 0.14 15.14 15.63
N ASP A 134 0.54 14.20 16.50
CA ASP A 134 0.63 14.48 17.93
C ASP A 134 1.92 15.26 18.21
N PRO A 135 1.84 16.53 18.67
CA PRO A 135 3.02 17.33 18.93
C PRO A 135 3.92 16.78 20.04
N LYS A 136 3.40 15.90 20.91
CA LYS A 136 4.16 15.26 22.00
C LYS A 136 4.94 14.03 21.53
N GLU A 137 4.63 13.50 20.34
CA GLU A 137 5.35 12.36 19.77
C GLU A 137 6.57 12.84 18.97
N LYS A 138 7.75 12.45 19.44
CA LYS A 138 9.02 12.67 18.72
C LYS A 138 9.22 11.58 17.68
N ARG A 139 8.38 11.62 16.65
CA ARG A 139 8.37 10.64 15.55
C ARG A 139 8.19 11.34 14.22
N MET A 140 8.86 10.84 13.19
CA MET A 140 8.64 11.27 11.81
C MET A 140 8.74 10.12 10.82
N LYS A 141 8.09 10.27 9.66
CA LYS A 141 8.23 9.40 8.49
C LYS A 141 9.19 10.06 7.51
N ALA A 142 10.38 9.50 7.32
CA ALA A 142 11.38 10.05 6.42
C ALA A 142 11.05 9.75 4.95
N VAL A 143 11.19 10.78 4.10
CA VAL A 143 11.19 10.64 2.64
C VAL A 143 12.61 10.58 2.06
N ARG A 144 13.58 11.17 2.76
CA ARG A 144 15.01 11.18 2.39
C ARG A 144 15.86 11.17 3.65
N LEU A 145 16.97 10.43 3.60
CA LEU A 145 18.09 10.58 4.54
C LEU A 145 19.28 11.19 3.82
N THR A 146 20.06 12.01 4.52
CA THR A 146 21.35 12.50 4.06
C THR A 146 22.40 12.19 5.11
N ILE A 147 23.47 11.49 4.71
CA ILE A 147 24.60 11.14 5.56
C ILE A 147 25.88 11.52 4.82
N GLY A 148 26.64 12.45 5.41
CA GLY A 148 27.70 13.15 4.69
C GLY A 148 27.13 13.82 3.43
N GLU A 149 27.72 13.54 2.28
CA GLU A 149 27.27 14.09 0.98
C GLU A 149 26.22 13.21 0.28
N LYS A 150 25.98 11.99 0.76
CA LYS A 150 25.11 11.03 0.07
C LYS A 150 23.67 11.15 0.54
N ARG A 151 22.77 11.23 -0.44
CA ARG A 151 21.31 11.22 -0.25
C ARG A 151 20.74 9.83 -0.54
N TYR A 152 19.79 9.43 0.28
CA TYR A 152 19.03 8.18 0.17
C TYR A 152 17.56 8.53 0.06
N ASP A 153 17.06 8.59 -1.18
CA ASP A 153 15.69 9.01 -1.47
C ASP A 153 14.76 7.80 -1.37
N ILE A 154 14.11 7.67 -0.21
CA ILE A 154 13.25 6.52 0.12
C ILE A 154 11.88 6.65 -0.57
N TYR A 155 11.39 7.88 -0.68
CA TYR A 155 10.17 8.22 -1.42
C TYR A 155 10.43 9.40 -2.35
N PRO A 156 11.14 9.20 -3.48
CA PRO A 156 11.52 10.28 -4.40
C PRO A 156 10.33 11.15 -4.82
N ASP A 157 9.20 10.51 -5.16
CA ASP A 157 7.97 11.19 -5.61
C ASP A 157 7.30 12.06 -4.54
N ARG A 158 7.72 11.96 -3.27
CA ARG A 158 7.18 12.75 -2.15
C ARG A 158 8.08 13.90 -1.74
N ILE A 159 9.27 14.03 -2.32
CA ILE A 159 10.22 15.07 -1.94
C ILE A 159 9.73 16.40 -2.50
N LYS A 160 9.30 17.29 -1.61
CA LYS A 160 8.88 18.64 -2.02
C LYS A 160 10.14 19.42 -2.42
N THR A 161 10.19 19.85 -3.68
CA THR A 161 11.19 20.81 -4.17
C THR A 161 10.53 22.17 -4.15
N ASN A 162 11.21 23.16 -3.54
CA ASN A 162 10.74 24.54 -3.49
C ASN A 162 11.14 25.30 -4.76
#